data_AF-A0A7K7AD36-F1
#
_entry.id   AF-A0A7K7AD36-F1
#
_cell.length_a   1.000
_cell.length_b   1.000
_cell.length_c   1.000
_cell.angle_alpha   90.00
_cell.angle_beta   90.00
_cell.angle_gamma   90.00
#
_symmetry.space_group_name_H-M   'P 1'
#
loop_
_entity.id
_entity.type
_entity.pdbx_description
1 polymer ?
#
loop_
_entity_poly.entity_id
_entity_poly.type
_entity_poly.pdbx_seq_one_letter_code
_entity_poly.pdbx_strand_id
1 'polypeptide(L)'
;GTLEDQIISANPLLEAFGNAKTVRNDNSSRFGKFIRIHFGATGKLASADIETYLLEKSRVTFQLKAERSYHIFYQIMSNKKPELIDMLLITTNPYDYHFVSQGEITVPSINDQEELMATDSAIDILGFTADEKTAIYKLTGAVMHYGNLKFKQKQREEQAEPDGTEVADKAAYLMGLNSADLLKALCYPRVKVGNEYVTKGQTVQQVTNSHIVKTLTDNAMSRTTGASCISIEQFNSLEQLCINFTNEKLQQFFNHHMFVLEQEEYKKEGIEWEFIDFGMDLAACIELIEKPMGIFSILEEECMFPKATDTSFKNKLYDQHLGKSNNFQKPKPAKGKAEAHFSLVHYAGTVDYNITGWLEKNKDPLNETVIGLYQKSSVKTLALLFAS
;
A
#
# COMPACT_ATOMS: atom_id res chain seq x y z
N GLY A 1 -16.03 -22.11 -14.80
CA GLY A 1 -17.17 -21.26 -15.19
C GLY A 1 -16.93 -20.73 -16.58
N THR A 2 -17.87 -19.95 -17.12
CA THR A 2 -17.58 -19.11 -18.28
C THR A 2 -16.54 -18.05 -17.89
N LEU A 3 -15.84 -17.44 -18.86
CA LEU A 3 -14.86 -16.39 -18.57
C LEU A 3 -15.53 -15.18 -17.87
N GLU A 4 -16.79 -14.89 -18.20
CA GLU A 4 -17.60 -13.87 -17.53
C GLU A 4 -17.84 -14.21 -16.05
N ASP A 5 -18.18 -15.47 -15.75
CA ASP A 5 -18.33 -15.92 -14.37
C ASP A 5 -17.02 -15.80 -13.59
N GLN A 6 -15.88 -16.08 -14.23
CA GLN A 6 -14.56 -15.97 -13.58
C GLN A 6 -14.21 -14.51 -13.24
N ILE A 7 -14.53 -13.56 -14.14
CA ILE A 7 -14.30 -12.14 -13.89
C ILE A 7 -15.18 -11.64 -12.72
N ILE A 8 -16.46 -12.03 -12.68
CA ILE A 8 -17.37 -11.64 -11.60
C ILE A 8 -16.95 -12.31 -10.28
N SER A 9 -16.57 -13.59 -10.34
CA SER A 9 -16.13 -14.37 -9.18
C SER A 9 -14.78 -13.91 -8.62
N ALA A 10 -14.03 -13.06 -9.34
CA ALA A 10 -12.81 -12.45 -8.81
C ALA A 10 -13.08 -11.35 -7.79
N ASN A 11 -14.25 -10.72 -7.84
CA ASN A 11 -14.55 -9.55 -7.01
C ASN A 11 -14.53 -9.85 -5.51
N PRO A 12 -15.17 -10.92 -4.99
CA PRO A 12 -15.13 -11.21 -3.55
C PRO A 12 -13.70 -11.32 -3.02
N LEU A 13 -12.79 -11.98 -3.78
CA LEU A 13 -11.38 -12.08 -3.40
C LEU A 13 -10.69 -10.71 -3.41
N LEU A 14 -10.86 -9.94 -4.48
CA LEU A 14 -10.25 -8.61 -4.60
C LEU A 14 -10.79 -7.63 -3.55
N GLU A 15 -12.06 -7.72 -3.20
CA GLU A 15 -12.69 -6.88 -2.18
C GLU A 15 -12.29 -7.29 -0.77
N ALA A 16 -12.18 -8.60 -0.49
CA ALA A 16 -11.72 -9.08 0.81
C ALA A 16 -10.34 -8.53 1.16
N PHE A 17 -9.43 -8.54 0.18
CA PHE A 17 -8.06 -8.06 0.37
C PHE A 17 -7.91 -6.56 0.10
N GLY A 18 -8.67 -5.96 -0.80
CA GLY A 18 -8.43 -4.59 -1.26
C GLY A 18 -9.48 -3.55 -0.84
N ASN A 19 -10.59 -3.97 -0.25
CA ASN A 19 -11.61 -3.05 0.27
C ASN A 19 -11.63 -3.02 1.80
N ALA A 20 -12.03 -1.86 2.32
CA ALA A 20 -12.16 -1.64 3.74
C ALA A 20 -13.26 -0.63 4.05
N LYS A 21 -13.72 -0.64 5.29
CA LYS A 21 -14.64 0.37 5.81
C LYS A 21 -13.91 1.67 6.10
N THR A 22 -14.38 2.74 5.46
CA THR A 22 -13.94 4.13 5.67
C THR A 22 -14.99 4.93 6.42
N VAL A 23 -14.71 6.20 6.74
CA VAL A 23 -15.70 7.09 7.38
C VAL A 23 -16.96 7.29 6.54
N ARG A 24 -16.86 7.25 5.21
CA ARG A 24 -17.95 7.62 4.28
C ARG A 24 -18.52 6.44 3.48
N ASN A 25 -17.83 5.32 3.45
CA ASN A 25 -18.21 4.15 2.67
C ASN A 25 -17.78 2.88 3.40
N ASP A 26 -18.74 1.98 3.63
CA ASP A 26 -18.54 0.72 4.33
C ASP A 26 -17.73 -0.31 3.52
N ASN A 27 -17.74 -0.22 2.19
CA ASN A 27 -16.99 -1.10 1.30
C ASN A 27 -16.18 -0.30 0.28
N SER A 28 -15.25 0.55 0.76
CA SER A 28 -14.42 1.37 -0.12
C SER A 28 -13.25 0.56 -0.68
N SER A 29 -13.09 0.55 -2.01
CA SER A 29 -11.85 0.09 -2.64
C SER A 29 -10.68 0.99 -2.27
N ARG A 30 -9.58 0.37 -1.86
CA ARG A 30 -8.34 1.05 -1.47
C ARG A 30 -7.19 0.76 -2.42
N PHE A 31 -7.52 0.46 -3.66
CA PHE A 31 -6.62 0.27 -4.79
C PHE A 31 -7.36 0.68 -6.08
N GLY A 32 -6.62 1.11 -7.08
CA GLY A 32 -7.12 1.23 -8.45
C GLY A 32 -7.16 -0.14 -9.11
N LYS A 33 -8.24 -0.43 -9.82
CA LYS A 33 -8.45 -1.67 -10.58
C LYS A 33 -8.68 -1.33 -12.04
N PHE A 34 -7.83 -1.86 -12.92
CA PHE A 34 -7.96 -1.72 -14.36
C PHE A 34 -8.17 -3.11 -14.97
N ILE A 35 -9.39 -3.38 -15.41
CA ILE A 35 -9.75 -4.66 -16.04
C ILE A 35 -9.69 -4.46 -17.56
N ARG A 36 -8.76 -5.15 -18.22
CA ARG A 36 -8.71 -5.20 -19.68
C ARG A 36 -9.47 -6.43 -20.16
N ILE A 37 -10.51 -6.22 -20.96
CA ILE A 37 -11.28 -7.29 -21.59
C ILE A 37 -10.85 -7.37 -23.05
N HIS A 38 -10.32 -8.52 -23.45
CA HIS A 38 -9.84 -8.79 -24.79
C HIS A 38 -10.92 -9.50 -25.60
N PHE A 39 -11.20 -8.97 -26.79
CA PHE A 39 -12.11 -9.57 -27.75
C PHE A 39 -11.33 -10.21 -28.89
N GLY A 40 -11.73 -11.42 -29.28
CA GLY A 40 -11.17 -12.09 -30.46
C GLY A 40 -11.62 -11.42 -31.75
N ALA A 41 -11.04 -11.82 -32.88
CA ALA A 41 -11.35 -11.26 -34.21
C ALA A 41 -12.84 -11.38 -34.62
N THR A 42 -13.61 -12.24 -33.95
CA THR A 42 -15.05 -12.42 -34.16
C THR A 42 -15.93 -11.53 -33.27
N GLY A 43 -15.33 -10.63 -32.46
CA GLY A 43 -16.04 -9.78 -31.51
C GLY A 43 -16.53 -10.51 -30.25
N LYS A 44 -16.13 -11.77 -30.05
CA LYS A 44 -16.44 -12.54 -28.83
C LYS A 44 -15.35 -12.36 -27.79
N LEU A 45 -15.76 -12.39 -26.53
CA LEU A 45 -14.88 -12.33 -25.36
C LEU A 45 -13.86 -13.48 -25.40
N ALA A 46 -12.57 -13.15 -25.37
CA ALA A 46 -11.46 -14.08 -25.56
C ALA A 46 -10.62 -14.25 -24.30
N SER A 47 -10.25 -13.15 -23.63
CA SER A 47 -9.52 -13.17 -22.37
C SER A 47 -9.81 -11.90 -21.56
N ALA A 48 -9.42 -11.90 -20.28
CA ALA A 48 -9.39 -10.69 -19.47
C ALA A 48 -8.13 -10.70 -18.61
N ASP A 49 -7.63 -9.52 -18.29
CA ASP A 49 -6.57 -9.33 -17.31
C ASP A 49 -6.93 -8.18 -16.38
N ILE A 50 -6.37 -8.23 -15.17
CA ILE A 50 -6.58 -7.23 -14.14
C ILE A 50 -5.21 -6.69 -13.75
N GLU A 51 -5.03 -5.39 -13.96
CA GLU A 51 -3.92 -4.65 -13.39
C GLU A 51 -4.44 -3.85 -12.21
N THR A 52 -3.66 -3.78 -11.15
CA THR A 52 -4.02 -2.98 -9.99
C THR A 52 -2.91 -2.01 -9.62
N TYR A 53 -3.32 -0.94 -8.97
CA TYR A 53 -2.49 0.23 -8.77
C TYR A 53 -2.78 0.82 -7.39
N LEU A 54 -1.77 1.40 -6.76
CA LEU A 54 -1.88 2.26 -5.57
C LEU A 54 -2.68 1.65 -4.39
N LEU A 55 -2.38 0.39 -4.02
CA LEU A 55 -3.00 -0.24 -2.85
C LEU A 55 -2.60 0.45 -1.54
N GLU A 56 -3.56 0.75 -0.66
CA GLU A 56 -3.35 1.43 0.63
C GLU A 56 -2.64 0.58 1.73
N LYS A 57 -1.32 0.39 1.64
CA LYS A 57 -0.43 -0.31 2.59
C LYS A 57 -0.67 0.03 4.06
N SER A 58 -0.82 1.32 4.38
CA SER A 58 -0.92 1.80 5.76
C SER A 58 -2.07 1.13 6.48
N ARG A 59 -3.13 0.80 5.75
CA ARG A 59 -4.37 0.25 6.29
C ARG A 59 -4.18 -1.11 6.96
N VAL A 60 -3.13 -1.84 6.59
CA VAL A 60 -2.78 -3.10 7.26
C VAL A 60 -2.24 -2.88 8.66
N THR A 61 -1.51 -1.79 8.88
CA THR A 61 -0.87 -1.51 10.17
C THR A 61 -1.57 -0.43 10.99
N PHE A 62 -2.48 0.33 10.37
CA PHE A 62 -3.06 1.53 10.96
C PHE A 62 -4.52 1.72 10.52
N GLN A 63 -5.36 2.19 11.44
CA GLN A 63 -6.74 2.59 11.17
C GLN A 63 -7.10 3.87 11.92
N LEU A 64 -7.99 4.67 11.33
CA LEU A 64 -8.70 5.72 12.07
C LEU A 64 -9.72 5.10 13.02
N LYS A 65 -10.09 5.84 14.07
CA LYS A 65 -11.09 5.42 15.07
C LYS A 65 -12.41 4.92 14.45
N ALA A 66 -12.85 5.55 13.36
CA ALA A 66 -14.10 5.22 12.68
C ALA A 66 -13.88 4.42 11.38
N GLU A 67 -12.75 3.75 11.22
CA GLU A 67 -12.42 2.95 10.03
C GLU A 67 -12.03 1.53 10.43
N ARG A 68 -12.05 0.60 9.47
CA ARG A 68 -11.51 -0.75 9.62
C ARG A 68 -10.28 -0.95 8.74
N SER A 69 -9.53 -2.01 9.02
CA SER A 69 -8.58 -2.60 8.08
C SER A 69 -9.34 -3.34 6.96
N TYR A 70 -8.61 -4.08 6.11
CA TYR A 70 -9.21 -4.88 5.04
C TYR A 70 -10.14 -5.96 5.57
N HIS A 71 -11.19 -6.28 4.80
CA HIS A 71 -12.26 -7.18 5.25
C HIS A 71 -11.77 -8.58 5.59
N ILE A 72 -10.76 -9.09 4.88
CA ILE A 72 -10.23 -10.45 5.04
C ILE A 72 -9.86 -10.79 6.50
N PHE A 73 -9.32 -9.84 7.27
CA PHE A 73 -8.95 -10.08 8.66
C PHE A 73 -10.17 -10.42 9.52
N TYR A 74 -11.25 -9.66 9.36
CA TYR A 74 -12.49 -9.84 10.10
C TYR A 74 -13.31 -11.02 9.57
N GLN A 75 -13.27 -11.27 8.26
CA GLN A 75 -13.83 -12.48 7.66
C GLN A 75 -13.21 -13.74 8.24
N ILE A 76 -11.87 -13.82 8.33
CA ILE A 76 -11.17 -14.96 8.94
C ILE A 76 -11.55 -15.10 10.42
N MET A 77 -11.54 -14.00 11.18
CA MET A 77 -11.89 -14.00 12.61
C MET A 77 -13.38 -14.21 12.91
N SER A 78 -14.24 -14.20 11.88
CA SER A 78 -15.70 -14.43 12.01
C SER A 78 -16.05 -15.84 12.52
N ASN A 79 -15.08 -16.75 12.52
CA ASN A 79 -15.21 -18.14 12.97
C ASN A 79 -16.21 -18.97 12.16
N LYS A 80 -16.53 -18.57 10.92
CA LYS A 80 -17.38 -19.36 10.02
C LYS A 80 -16.69 -20.65 9.56
N LYS A 81 -15.36 -20.63 9.47
CA LYS A 81 -14.48 -21.78 9.21
C LYS A 81 -13.50 -21.94 10.39
N PRO A 82 -13.89 -22.62 11.48
CA PRO A 82 -13.08 -22.74 12.69
C PRO A 82 -11.70 -23.35 12.44
N GLU A 83 -11.56 -24.20 11.43
CA GLU A 83 -10.29 -24.78 10.99
C GLU A 83 -9.26 -23.71 10.59
N LEU A 84 -9.70 -22.54 10.13
CA LEU A 84 -8.80 -21.42 9.84
C LEU A 84 -8.24 -20.80 11.12
N ILE A 85 -9.05 -20.70 12.18
CA ILE A 85 -8.60 -20.14 13.47
C ILE A 85 -7.46 -20.99 14.04
N ASP A 86 -7.65 -22.31 14.06
CA ASP A 86 -6.64 -23.27 14.52
C ASP A 86 -5.41 -23.29 13.61
N MET A 87 -5.60 -23.30 12.29
CA MET A 87 -4.50 -23.32 11.32
C MET A 87 -3.61 -22.08 11.42
N LEU A 88 -4.22 -20.92 11.65
CA LEU A 88 -3.54 -19.62 11.71
C LEU A 88 -3.02 -19.29 13.10
N LEU A 89 -3.27 -20.16 14.08
CA LEU A 89 -2.88 -19.96 15.49
C LEU A 89 -3.41 -18.62 16.03
N ILE A 90 -4.61 -18.23 15.61
CA ILE A 90 -5.24 -16.98 16.00
C ILE A 90 -6.39 -17.18 16.97
N THR A 91 -6.85 -16.10 17.59
CA THR A 91 -8.10 -16.05 18.35
C THR A 91 -9.19 -15.40 17.51
N THR A 92 -10.43 -15.49 17.98
CA THR A 92 -11.58 -14.80 17.37
C THR A 92 -11.76 -13.38 17.91
N ASN A 93 -10.90 -12.92 18.82
CA ASN A 93 -10.96 -11.58 19.40
C ASN A 93 -10.03 -10.63 18.63
N PRO A 94 -10.54 -9.70 17.82
CA PRO A 94 -9.70 -8.84 17.00
C PRO A 94 -8.79 -7.92 17.82
N TYR A 95 -9.15 -7.60 19.06
CA TYR A 95 -8.32 -6.80 19.96
C TYR A 95 -7.02 -7.47 20.39
N ASP A 96 -6.88 -8.78 20.15
CA ASP A 96 -5.62 -9.48 20.35
C ASP A 96 -4.60 -9.09 19.27
N TYR A 97 -5.00 -8.44 18.18
CA TYR A 97 -4.15 -8.09 17.03
C TYR A 97 -4.15 -6.59 16.78
N HIS A 98 -3.14 -5.90 17.32
CA HIS A 98 -3.09 -4.43 17.32
C HIS A 98 -3.17 -3.81 15.91
N PHE A 99 -2.61 -4.46 14.91
CA PHE A 99 -2.60 -3.97 13.53
C PHE A 99 -3.98 -3.84 12.90
N VAL A 100 -4.99 -4.57 13.38
CA VAL A 100 -6.33 -4.59 12.75
C VAL A 100 -7.43 -4.14 13.72
N SER A 101 -7.04 -3.58 14.88
CA SER A 101 -7.95 -3.28 15.98
C SER A 101 -7.83 -1.86 16.55
N GLN A 102 -7.26 -0.91 15.79
CA GLN A 102 -7.13 0.48 16.23
C GLN A 102 -8.42 1.30 16.02
N GLY A 103 -9.26 0.86 15.10
CA GLY A 103 -10.53 1.48 14.75
C GLY A 103 -11.74 0.62 15.07
N GLU A 104 -12.70 0.62 14.16
CA GLU A 104 -13.90 -0.21 14.24
C GLU A 104 -13.56 -1.68 13.93
N ILE A 105 -14.33 -2.58 14.52
CA ILE A 105 -14.16 -4.03 14.34
C ILE A 105 -15.32 -4.64 13.57
N THR A 106 -16.53 -4.10 13.71
CA THR A 106 -17.74 -4.59 13.07
C THR A 106 -18.39 -3.50 12.24
N VAL A 107 -19.12 -3.89 11.21
CA VAL A 107 -19.86 -2.97 10.34
C VAL A 107 -21.28 -3.51 10.19
N PRO A 108 -22.33 -2.78 10.60
CA PRO A 108 -23.70 -3.31 10.61
C PRO A 108 -24.22 -3.76 9.24
N SER A 109 -23.69 -3.19 8.16
CA SER A 109 -24.08 -3.50 6.78
C SER A 109 -23.35 -4.70 6.18
N ILE A 110 -22.35 -5.28 6.88
CA ILE A 110 -21.50 -6.36 6.35
C ILE A 110 -21.61 -7.60 7.24
N ASN A 111 -21.83 -8.75 6.63
CA ASN A 111 -21.81 -10.05 7.30
C ASN A 111 -20.49 -10.78 7.00
N ASP A 112 -19.47 -10.55 7.83
CA ASP A 112 -18.12 -11.11 7.65
C ASP A 112 -18.12 -12.67 7.53
N GLN A 113 -19.13 -13.37 8.06
CA GLN A 113 -19.25 -14.83 7.91
C GLN A 113 -19.67 -15.26 6.49
N GLU A 114 -20.63 -14.57 5.89
CA GLU A 114 -21.07 -14.87 4.52
C GLU A 114 -19.99 -14.47 3.51
N GLU A 115 -19.36 -13.32 3.75
CA GLU A 115 -18.25 -12.82 2.93
C GLU A 115 -17.03 -13.76 2.96
N LEU A 116 -16.74 -14.43 4.09
CA LEU A 116 -15.68 -15.44 4.14
C LEU A 116 -15.98 -16.60 3.18
N MET A 117 -17.22 -17.07 3.13
CA MET A 117 -17.60 -18.17 2.24
C MET A 117 -17.54 -17.77 0.76
N ALA A 118 -17.94 -16.53 0.45
CA ALA A 118 -17.83 -15.97 -0.88
C ALA A 118 -16.36 -15.86 -1.31
N THR A 119 -15.49 -15.38 -0.43
CA THR A 119 -14.04 -15.29 -0.65
C THR A 119 -13.39 -16.66 -0.83
N ASP A 120 -13.72 -17.62 0.04
CA ASP A 120 -13.19 -18.99 -0.03
C ASP A 120 -13.59 -19.69 -1.33
N SER A 121 -14.84 -19.50 -1.78
CA SER A 121 -15.35 -20.03 -3.05
C SER A 121 -14.72 -19.33 -4.26
N ALA A 122 -14.50 -18.02 -4.18
CA ALA A 122 -13.83 -17.25 -5.23
C ALA A 122 -12.41 -17.77 -5.50
N ILE A 123 -11.64 -18.08 -4.45
CA ILE A 123 -10.30 -18.65 -4.58
C ILE A 123 -10.35 -19.98 -5.38
N ASP A 124 -11.32 -20.84 -5.10
CA ASP A 124 -11.46 -22.13 -5.79
C ASP A 124 -11.88 -21.94 -7.27
N ILE A 125 -12.80 -21.01 -7.55
CA ILE A 125 -13.28 -20.72 -8.92
C ILE A 125 -12.18 -20.13 -9.80
N LEU A 126 -11.30 -19.30 -9.21
CA LEU A 126 -10.15 -18.70 -9.88
C LEU A 126 -9.03 -19.72 -10.16
N GLY A 127 -9.14 -20.94 -9.62
CA GLY A 127 -8.23 -22.03 -9.92
C GLY A 127 -6.95 -22.04 -9.08
N PHE A 128 -6.93 -21.34 -7.94
CA PHE A 128 -5.83 -21.49 -6.98
C PHE A 128 -5.80 -22.92 -6.43
N THR A 129 -4.61 -23.46 -6.29
CA THR A 129 -4.43 -24.78 -5.66
C THR A 129 -4.74 -24.71 -4.16
N ALA A 130 -5.08 -25.85 -3.56
CA ALA A 130 -5.32 -25.93 -2.11
C ALA A 130 -4.11 -25.48 -1.29
N ASP A 131 -2.88 -25.74 -1.78
CA ASP A 131 -1.64 -25.28 -1.16
C ASP A 131 -1.50 -23.76 -1.24
N GLU A 132 -1.83 -23.14 -2.38
CA GLU A 132 -1.82 -21.69 -2.53
C GLU A 132 -2.89 -21.02 -1.67
N LYS A 133 -4.11 -21.56 -1.65
CA LYS A 133 -5.20 -21.10 -0.76
C LYS A 133 -4.78 -21.16 0.71
N THR A 134 -4.18 -22.27 1.13
CA THR A 134 -3.62 -22.42 2.48
C THR A 134 -2.52 -21.39 2.74
N ALA A 135 -1.62 -21.17 1.78
CA ALA A 135 -0.57 -20.18 1.92
C ALA A 135 -1.13 -18.74 2.03
N ILE A 136 -2.16 -18.38 1.25
CA ILE A 136 -2.82 -17.07 1.33
C ILE A 136 -3.35 -16.82 2.74
N TYR A 137 -4.07 -17.78 3.32
CA TYR A 137 -4.56 -17.66 4.69
C TYR A 137 -3.41 -17.59 5.70
N LYS A 138 -2.41 -18.48 5.60
CA LYS A 138 -1.23 -18.50 6.50
C LYS A 138 -0.47 -17.20 6.49
N LEU A 139 -0.24 -16.62 5.32
CA LEU A 139 0.44 -15.33 5.17
C LEU A 139 -0.39 -14.20 5.78
N THR A 140 -1.71 -14.21 5.58
CA THR A 140 -2.63 -13.23 6.20
C THR A 140 -2.60 -13.33 7.73
N GLY A 141 -2.63 -14.56 8.27
CA GLY A 141 -2.48 -14.81 9.71
C GLY A 141 -1.12 -14.38 10.26
N ALA A 142 -0.04 -14.64 9.51
CA ALA A 142 1.31 -14.21 9.88
C ALA A 142 1.38 -12.69 10.03
N VAL A 143 0.81 -11.92 9.09
CA VAL A 143 0.77 -10.44 9.17
C VAL A 143 0.14 -9.96 10.49
N MET A 144 -0.94 -10.59 10.96
CA MET A 144 -1.56 -10.26 12.25
C MET A 144 -0.60 -10.54 13.42
N HIS A 145 0.10 -11.68 13.42
CA HIS A 145 1.11 -12.00 14.45
C HIS A 145 2.30 -11.04 14.43
N TYR A 146 2.76 -10.57 13.27
CA TYR A 146 3.84 -9.59 13.22
C TYR A 146 3.50 -8.30 13.97
N GLY A 147 2.23 -7.89 13.98
CA GLY A 147 1.78 -6.71 14.74
C GLY A 147 1.87 -6.85 16.25
N ASN A 148 2.04 -8.07 16.73
CA ASN A 148 2.18 -8.38 18.15
C ASN A 148 3.63 -8.70 18.55
N LEU A 149 4.58 -8.63 17.61
CA LEU A 149 6.01 -8.77 17.95
C LEU A 149 6.42 -7.59 18.82
N LYS A 150 7.00 -7.92 19.99
CA LYS A 150 7.46 -6.93 20.95
C LYS A 150 8.97 -6.96 21.03
N PHE A 151 9.56 -5.78 21.13
CA PHE A 151 10.98 -5.57 21.28
C PHE A 151 11.20 -4.61 22.44
N LYS A 152 12.30 -4.82 23.17
CA LYS A 152 12.74 -3.95 24.25
C LYS A 152 14.17 -3.50 24.01
N GLN A 153 14.54 -2.42 24.67
CA GLN A 153 15.91 -1.94 24.62
C GLN A 153 16.78 -2.82 25.53
N LYS A 154 17.91 -3.28 25.00
CA LYS A 154 18.88 -4.05 25.75
C LYS A 154 19.51 -3.19 26.85
N GLN A 155 19.75 -3.77 28.03
CA GLN A 155 20.29 -3.02 29.16
C GLN A 155 21.65 -2.40 28.82
N ARG A 156 21.76 -1.06 28.94
CA ARG A 156 22.97 -0.26 28.69
C ARG A 156 23.42 -0.15 27.22
N GLU A 157 22.60 -0.58 26.27
CA GLU A 157 22.84 -0.44 24.83
C GLU A 157 21.62 0.23 24.17
N GLU A 158 21.79 0.91 23.03
CA GLU A 158 20.66 1.46 22.25
C GLU A 158 19.96 0.40 21.37
N GLN A 159 20.49 -0.81 21.36
CA GLN A 159 20.05 -1.91 20.50
C GLN A 159 18.77 -2.57 21.03
N ALA A 160 17.95 -3.04 20.09
CA ALA A 160 16.75 -3.83 20.38
C ALA A 160 17.09 -5.29 20.67
N GLU A 161 16.32 -5.89 21.55
CA GLU A 161 16.23 -7.33 21.75
C GLU A 161 14.76 -7.79 21.76
N PRO A 162 14.47 -9.04 21.35
CA PRO A 162 13.12 -9.58 21.39
C PRO A 162 12.57 -9.60 22.82
N ASP A 163 11.34 -9.12 23.01
CA ASP A 163 10.62 -9.20 24.29
C ASP A 163 9.67 -10.39 24.30
N GLY A 164 10.26 -11.58 24.28
CA GLY A 164 9.57 -12.86 24.14
C GLY A 164 9.64 -13.43 22.71
N THR A 165 9.40 -14.72 22.57
CA THR A 165 9.50 -15.43 21.29
C THR A 165 8.18 -16.06 20.83
N GLU A 166 7.18 -16.17 21.70
CA GLU A 166 5.94 -16.91 21.41
C GLU A 166 5.26 -16.44 20.11
N VAL A 167 5.14 -15.13 19.92
CA VAL A 167 4.54 -14.55 18.72
C VAL A 167 5.42 -14.77 17.49
N ALA A 168 6.75 -14.69 17.66
CA ALA A 168 7.71 -14.95 16.60
C ALA A 168 7.68 -16.42 16.17
N ASP A 169 7.47 -17.35 17.11
CA ASP A 169 7.34 -18.77 16.85
C ASP A 169 6.09 -19.06 16.00
N LYS A 170 4.96 -18.43 16.32
CA LYS A 170 3.72 -18.52 15.51
C LYS A 170 3.92 -17.94 14.11
N ALA A 171 4.45 -16.72 14.01
CA ALA A 171 4.70 -16.05 12.73
C ALA A 171 5.69 -16.84 11.85
N ALA A 172 6.79 -17.31 12.43
CA ALA A 172 7.79 -18.11 11.72
C ALA A 172 7.22 -19.47 11.28
N TYR A 173 6.42 -20.13 12.11
CA TYR A 173 5.75 -21.38 11.74
C TYR A 173 4.83 -21.21 10.53
N LEU A 174 3.97 -20.19 10.53
CA LEU A 174 3.05 -19.91 9.42
C LEU A 174 3.78 -19.60 8.11
N MET A 175 4.94 -18.93 8.22
CA MET A 175 5.78 -18.58 7.10
C MET A 175 6.82 -19.64 6.74
N GLY A 176 6.88 -20.77 7.46
CA GLY A 176 7.84 -21.84 7.21
C GLY A 176 9.30 -21.41 7.38
N LEU A 177 9.58 -20.60 8.41
CA LEU A 177 10.88 -20.03 8.76
C LEU A 177 11.36 -20.54 10.14
N ASN A 178 12.64 -20.30 10.44
CA ASN A 178 13.17 -20.46 11.79
C ASN A 178 12.97 -19.17 12.60
N SER A 179 12.35 -19.27 13.78
CA SER A 179 12.03 -18.13 14.65
C SER A 179 13.28 -17.39 15.15
N ALA A 180 14.33 -18.12 15.53
CA ALA A 180 15.57 -17.51 16.02
C ALA A 180 16.29 -16.74 14.90
N ASP A 181 16.32 -17.29 13.68
CA ASP A 181 16.90 -16.62 12.52
C ASP A 181 16.08 -15.38 12.14
N LEU A 182 14.74 -15.45 12.20
CA LEU A 182 13.87 -14.31 11.95
C LEU A 182 14.13 -13.17 12.95
N LEU A 183 14.13 -13.46 14.25
CA LEU A 183 14.40 -12.48 15.31
C LEU A 183 15.81 -11.89 15.20
N LYS A 184 16.80 -12.72 14.86
CA LYS A 184 18.17 -12.26 14.62
C LYS A 184 18.24 -11.33 13.40
N ALA A 185 17.57 -11.68 12.30
CA ALA A 185 17.53 -10.85 11.10
C ALA A 185 16.82 -9.52 11.35
N LEU A 186 15.77 -9.51 12.18
CA LEU A 186 15.06 -8.33 12.64
C LEU A 186 15.96 -7.39 13.46
N CYS A 187 16.58 -7.86 14.54
CA CYS A 187 17.36 -6.99 15.43
C CYS A 187 18.77 -6.67 14.89
N TYR A 188 19.35 -7.58 14.09
CA TYR A 188 20.73 -7.52 13.63
C TYR A 188 20.85 -7.85 12.12
N PRO A 189 20.23 -7.03 11.24
CA PRO A 189 20.37 -7.20 9.81
C PRO A 189 21.83 -7.12 9.35
N ARG A 190 22.16 -7.92 8.35
CA ARG A 190 23.43 -7.83 7.61
C ARG A 190 23.24 -6.86 6.45
N VAL A 191 23.99 -5.78 6.47
CA VAL A 191 23.97 -4.74 5.44
C VAL A 191 25.24 -4.83 4.62
N LYS A 192 25.11 -4.75 3.29
CA LYS A 192 26.26 -4.72 2.39
C LYS A 192 26.90 -3.33 2.42
N VAL A 193 28.18 -3.26 2.78
CA VAL A 193 28.98 -2.04 2.80
C VAL A 193 30.18 -2.28 1.88
N GLY A 194 30.11 -1.76 0.66
CA GLY A 194 31.09 -2.06 -0.39
C GLY A 194 31.05 -3.53 -0.79
N ASN A 195 32.15 -4.24 -0.57
CA ASN A 195 32.27 -5.68 -0.89
C ASN A 195 32.03 -6.60 0.32
N GLU A 196 31.80 -6.06 1.50
CA GLU A 196 31.62 -6.84 2.73
C GLU A 196 30.21 -6.71 3.30
N TYR A 197 29.78 -7.71 4.07
CA TYR A 197 28.52 -7.68 4.80
C TYR A 197 28.80 -7.45 6.28
N VAL A 198 28.28 -6.35 6.82
CA VAL A 198 28.46 -5.97 8.21
C VAL A 198 27.12 -6.10 8.94
N THR A 199 27.16 -6.69 10.14
CA THR A 199 25.99 -6.77 11.01
C THR A 199 25.73 -5.41 11.65
N LYS A 200 24.53 -4.86 11.45
CA LYS A 200 24.10 -3.58 12.02
C LYS A 200 23.03 -3.84 13.08
N GLY A 201 23.26 -3.39 14.31
CA GLY A 201 22.22 -3.39 15.34
C GLY A 201 21.16 -2.32 15.06
N GLN A 202 19.89 -2.65 15.31
CA GLN A 202 18.76 -1.72 15.19
C GLN A 202 18.25 -1.30 16.56
N THR A 203 17.71 -0.07 16.67
CA THR A 203 16.98 0.39 17.87
C THR A 203 15.57 -0.20 17.91
N VAL A 204 14.88 -0.12 19.06
CA VAL A 204 13.50 -0.63 19.18
C VAL A 204 12.59 0.03 18.15
N GLN A 205 12.69 1.36 18.00
CA GLN A 205 11.90 2.09 17.03
C GLN A 205 12.24 1.65 15.59
N GLN A 206 13.51 1.37 15.28
CA GLN A 206 13.90 0.87 13.95
C GLN A 206 13.37 -0.52 13.67
N VAL A 207 13.35 -1.44 14.64
CA VAL A 207 12.80 -2.80 14.44
C VAL A 207 11.28 -2.76 14.32
N THR A 208 10.61 -1.97 15.16
CA THR A 208 9.15 -1.80 15.10
C THR A 208 8.70 -1.09 13.81
N ASN A 209 9.47 -0.10 13.35
CA ASN A 209 9.20 0.60 12.10
C ASN A 209 9.72 -0.17 10.87
N SER A 210 10.61 -1.15 11.07
CA SER A 210 11.17 -1.99 10.01
C SER A 210 10.02 -2.54 9.19
N HIS A 211 9.96 -2.13 7.93
CA HIS A 211 8.82 -2.26 7.04
C HIS A 211 8.46 -3.71 6.66
N ILE A 212 8.91 -4.71 7.41
CA ILE A 212 8.71 -6.14 7.14
C ILE A 212 7.23 -6.51 7.04
N VAL A 213 6.37 -5.84 7.80
CA VAL A 213 4.92 -5.98 7.70
C VAL A 213 4.39 -5.39 6.39
N LYS A 214 4.93 -4.23 5.98
CA LYS A 214 4.59 -3.61 4.70
C LYS A 214 5.04 -4.51 3.54
N THR A 215 6.24 -5.09 3.58
CA THR A 215 6.74 -5.97 2.50
C THR A 215 5.97 -7.29 2.36
N LEU A 216 5.56 -7.89 3.48
CA LEU A 216 4.70 -9.08 3.44
C LEU A 216 3.34 -8.76 2.85
N THR A 217 2.78 -7.61 3.24
CA THR A 217 1.54 -7.09 2.68
C THR A 217 1.69 -6.82 1.18
N ASP A 218 2.77 -6.16 0.78
CA ASP A 218 3.05 -5.76 -0.59
C ASP A 218 3.11 -6.95 -1.52
N ASN A 219 3.90 -7.97 -1.18
CA ASN A 219 4.05 -9.12 -2.06
C ASN A 219 2.87 -10.10 -1.93
N ALA A 220 2.35 -10.38 -0.72
CA ALA A 220 1.20 -11.26 -0.56
C ALA A 220 -0.07 -10.69 -1.21
N MET A 221 -0.25 -9.36 -1.17
CA MET A 221 -1.34 -8.71 -1.88
C MET A 221 -1.01 -8.50 -3.36
N SER A 222 0.23 -8.23 -3.77
CA SER A 222 0.60 -8.06 -5.19
C SER A 222 0.38 -9.32 -6.04
N ARG A 223 0.51 -10.57 -5.53
CA ARG A 223 0.05 -11.75 -6.31
C ARG A 223 -1.47 -11.98 -6.26
N THR A 224 -2.14 -11.52 -5.21
CA THR A 224 -3.59 -11.69 -5.07
C THR A 224 -4.37 -10.61 -5.83
N THR A 225 -3.78 -9.42 -6.00
CA THR A 225 -4.42 -8.26 -6.63
C THR A 225 -3.64 -7.68 -7.82
N GLY A 226 -2.31 -7.80 -7.88
CA GLY A 226 -1.47 -7.22 -8.95
C GLY A 226 -0.87 -5.83 -8.65
N ALA A 227 -0.96 -5.33 -7.41
CA ALA A 227 -0.89 -3.88 -7.16
C ALA A 227 0.51 -3.36 -6.81
N SER A 228 0.89 -2.21 -7.37
CA SER A 228 1.88 -1.30 -6.76
C SER A 228 1.24 -0.56 -5.58
N CYS A 229 1.98 -0.28 -4.51
CA CYS A 229 1.38 -0.04 -3.18
C CYS A 229 1.78 1.32 -2.54
N ILE A 230 0.87 1.99 -1.81
CA ILE A 230 0.99 3.33 -1.20
C ILE A 230 0.40 3.35 0.24
N SER A 231 0.95 4.08 1.20
CA SER A 231 0.56 4.12 2.64
C SER A 231 -0.22 5.38 3.10
N ILE A 232 -1.55 5.49 3.06
CA ILE A 232 -2.26 6.73 3.47
C ILE A 232 -2.26 6.98 5.01
N GLU A 233 -1.88 8.18 5.46
CA GLU A 233 -1.94 8.65 6.86
C GLU A 233 -2.98 9.77 7.08
N GLN A 234 -3.28 10.12 8.35
CA GLN A 234 -4.26 11.16 8.77
C GLN A 234 -4.04 12.58 8.24
N PHE A 235 -2.87 12.84 7.66
CA PHE A 235 -2.46 14.14 7.12
C PHE A 235 -2.08 13.96 5.66
N ASN A 236 -2.16 15.03 4.85
CA ASN A 236 -1.71 14.96 3.46
C ASN A 236 -0.18 14.76 3.44
N SER A 237 0.25 13.51 3.48
CA SER A 237 1.64 13.08 3.41
C SER A 237 1.98 12.62 1.99
N LEU A 238 3.07 11.89 1.81
CA LEU A 238 3.57 11.44 0.49
C LEU A 238 2.49 10.70 -0.30
N GLU A 239 1.65 9.97 0.43
CA GLU A 239 0.70 9.04 -0.13
C GLU A 239 -0.53 9.76 -0.67
N GLN A 240 -0.94 10.84 0.01
CA GLN A 240 -1.94 11.75 -0.52
C GLN A 240 -1.41 12.51 -1.74
N LEU A 241 -0.12 12.85 -1.77
CA LEU A 241 0.49 13.49 -2.96
C LEU A 241 0.40 12.56 -4.17
N CYS A 242 0.74 11.27 -4.02
CA CYS A 242 0.63 10.29 -5.10
C CYS A 242 -0.82 10.11 -5.61
N ILE A 243 -1.80 10.08 -4.70
CA ILE A 243 -3.23 9.99 -5.07
C ILE A 243 -3.67 11.25 -5.82
N ASN A 244 -3.36 12.42 -5.28
CA ASN A 244 -3.72 13.69 -5.90
C ASN A 244 -3.06 13.86 -7.26
N PHE A 245 -1.78 13.48 -7.40
CA PHE A 245 -1.07 13.44 -8.67
C PHE A 245 -1.74 12.52 -9.70
N THR A 246 -2.17 11.33 -9.26
CA THR A 246 -2.89 10.38 -10.13
C THR A 246 -4.22 10.98 -10.59
N ASN A 247 -4.98 11.58 -9.68
CA ASN A 247 -6.23 12.26 -10.02
C ASN A 247 -6.01 13.46 -10.95
N GLU A 248 -4.94 14.23 -10.77
CA GLU A 248 -4.56 15.34 -11.65
C GLU A 248 -4.35 14.84 -13.10
N LYS A 249 -3.63 13.73 -13.27
CA LYS A 249 -3.42 13.10 -14.58
C LYS A 249 -4.71 12.52 -15.18
N LEU A 250 -5.54 11.87 -14.37
CA LEU A 250 -6.84 11.36 -14.82
C LEU A 250 -7.75 12.50 -15.30
N GLN A 251 -7.75 13.62 -14.58
CA GLN A 251 -8.50 14.81 -14.98
C GLN A 251 -7.95 15.42 -16.27
N GLN A 252 -6.62 15.50 -16.42
CA GLN A 252 -6.01 15.95 -17.68
C GLN A 252 -6.40 15.05 -18.85
N PHE A 253 -6.36 13.72 -18.66
CA PHE A 253 -6.78 12.76 -19.68
C PHE A 253 -8.26 12.95 -20.05
N PHE A 254 -9.14 13.13 -19.06
CA PHE A 254 -10.56 13.41 -19.30
C PHE A 254 -10.77 14.71 -20.09
N ASN A 255 -10.12 15.80 -19.66
CA ASN A 255 -10.23 17.10 -20.33
C ASN A 255 -9.75 17.00 -21.79
N HIS A 256 -8.62 16.33 -22.03
CA HIS A 256 -8.10 16.14 -23.39
C HIS A 256 -9.07 15.33 -24.26
N HIS A 257 -9.60 14.21 -23.75
CA HIS A 257 -10.49 13.36 -24.51
C HIS A 257 -11.84 14.03 -24.82
N MET A 258 -12.45 14.68 -23.83
CA MET A 258 -13.69 15.44 -24.01
C MET A 258 -13.51 16.53 -25.08
N PHE A 259 -12.38 17.23 -25.04
CA PHE A 259 -12.10 18.33 -25.97
C PHE A 259 -11.86 17.85 -27.41
N VAL A 260 -11.14 16.74 -27.59
CA VAL A 260 -10.97 16.14 -28.93
C VAL A 260 -12.33 15.77 -29.54
N LEU A 261 -13.24 15.20 -28.74
CA LEU A 261 -14.60 14.88 -29.20
C LEU A 261 -15.42 16.12 -29.54
N GLU A 262 -15.37 17.18 -28.71
CA GLU A 262 -16.06 18.44 -29.00
C GLU A 262 -15.56 19.10 -30.28
N GLN A 263 -14.25 19.07 -30.53
CA GLN A 263 -13.66 19.59 -31.77
C GLN A 263 -14.14 18.83 -33.02
N GLU A 264 -14.22 17.51 -32.93
CA GLU A 264 -14.73 16.69 -34.03
C GLU A 264 -16.20 17.06 -34.35
N GLU A 265 -17.02 17.33 -33.33
CA GLU A 265 -18.41 17.75 -33.52
C GLU A 265 -18.51 19.18 -34.08
N TYR A 266 -17.75 20.15 -33.58
CA TYR A 266 -17.73 21.51 -34.14
C TYR A 266 -17.29 21.54 -35.60
N LYS A 267 -16.28 20.73 -35.95
CA LYS A 267 -15.80 20.59 -37.33
C LYS A 267 -16.86 19.96 -38.24
N LYS A 268 -17.62 18.99 -37.73
CA LYS A 268 -18.71 18.32 -38.45
C LYS A 268 -19.91 19.25 -38.67
N GLU A 269 -20.22 20.10 -37.69
CA GLU A 269 -21.27 21.12 -37.77
C GLU A 269 -20.83 22.39 -38.52
N GLY A 270 -19.56 22.48 -38.94
CA GLY A 270 -19.03 23.61 -39.70
C GLY A 270 -18.91 24.90 -38.88
N ILE A 271 -18.77 24.79 -37.56
CA ILE A 271 -18.62 25.93 -36.65
C ILE A 271 -17.13 26.30 -36.56
N GLU A 272 -16.79 27.56 -36.85
CA GLU A 272 -15.44 28.09 -36.58
C GLU A 272 -15.22 28.20 -35.08
N TRP A 273 -14.26 27.42 -34.58
CA TRP A 273 -13.87 27.40 -33.17
C TRP A 273 -12.38 27.72 -33.04
N GLU A 274 -12.03 28.68 -32.17
CA GLU A 274 -10.64 29.00 -31.85
C GLU A 274 -10.06 27.95 -30.89
N PHE A 275 -8.87 27.46 -31.22
CA PHE A 275 -8.20 26.42 -30.45
C PHE A 275 -7.79 26.94 -29.07
N ILE A 276 -8.35 26.33 -28.02
CA ILE A 276 -7.93 26.54 -26.63
C ILE A 276 -7.58 25.17 -26.05
N ASP A 277 -6.29 24.88 -25.86
CA ASP A 277 -5.84 23.62 -25.27
C ASP A 277 -6.04 23.59 -23.75
N PHE A 278 -7.22 23.18 -23.30
CA PHE A 278 -7.53 22.97 -21.88
C PHE A 278 -6.74 21.81 -21.24
N GLY A 279 -6.00 21.02 -22.03
CA GLY A 279 -5.06 20.00 -21.52
C GLY A 279 -3.81 20.61 -20.86
N MET A 280 -3.49 21.87 -21.16
CA MET A 280 -2.34 22.58 -20.59
C MET A 280 -2.59 23.15 -19.20
N ASP A 281 -3.84 23.37 -18.79
CA ASP A 281 -4.16 23.99 -17.50
C ASP A 281 -3.69 23.16 -16.29
N LEU A 282 -3.69 21.83 -16.44
CA LEU A 282 -3.22 20.90 -15.41
C LEU A 282 -1.73 20.56 -15.56
N ALA A 283 -1.13 20.84 -16.72
CA ALA A 283 0.24 20.44 -17.03
C ALA A 283 1.25 21.06 -16.06
N ALA A 284 1.06 22.32 -15.67
CA ALA A 284 1.95 23.00 -14.72
C ALA A 284 2.03 22.29 -13.35
N CYS A 285 0.92 21.75 -12.85
CA CYS A 285 0.89 21.00 -11.59
C CYS A 285 1.54 19.62 -11.75
N ILE A 286 1.23 18.93 -12.85
CA ILE A 286 1.78 17.60 -13.16
C ILE A 286 3.30 17.68 -13.34
N GLU A 287 3.78 18.66 -14.11
CA GLU A 287 5.20 18.86 -14.37
C GLU A 287 5.99 19.21 -13.11
N LEU A 288 5.42 20.05 -12.23
CA LEU A 288 6.00 20.35 -10.93
C LEU A 288 6.24 19.09 -10.09
N ILE A 289 5.40 18.07 -10.24
CA ILE A 289 5.51 16.83 -9.47
C ILE A 289 6.48 15.84 -10.12
N GLU A 290 6.38 15.59 -11.44
CA GLU A 290 7.06 14.46 -12.10
C GLU A 290 8.31 14.79 -12.91
N LYS A 291 8.47 16.04 -13.38
CA LYS A 291 9.59 16.37 -14.28
C LYS A 291 10.92 16.36 -13.52
N PRO A 292 12.05 16.30 -14.23
CA PRO A 292 13.36 16.51 -13.61
C PRO A 292 13.36 17.81 -12.80
N MET A 293 13.99 17.79 -11.62
CA MET A 293 13.94 18.89 -10.64
C MET A 293 12.54 19.20 -10.09
N GLY A 294 11.55 18.34 -10.32
CA GLY A 294 10.24 18.37 -9.66
C GLY A 294 10.28 17.69 -8.29
N ILE A 295 9.12 17.62 -7.64
CA ILE A 295 9.01 17.16 -6.24
C ILE A 295 9.53 15.72 -6.08
N PHE A 296 9.14 14.77 -6.94
CA PHE A 296 9.60 13.39 -6.84
C PHE A 296 11.08 13.24 -7.14
N SER A 297 11.60 13.94 -8.16
CA SER A 297 13.02 13.93 -8.49
C SER A 297 13.89 14.45 -7.34
N ILE A 298 13.49 15.56 -6.69
CA ILE A 298 14.21 16.09 -5.52
C ILE A 298 14.14 15.13 -4.34
N LEU A 299 12.99 14.46 -4.15
CA LEU A 299 12.80 13.48 -3.08
C LEU A 299 13.73 12.27 -3.28
N GLU A 300 13.78 11.72 -4.48
CA GLU A 300 14.66 10.60 -4.85
C GLU A 300 16.13 10.96 -4.67
N GLU A 301 16.55 12.14 -5.15
CA GLU A 301 17.93 12.61 -4.96
C GLU A 301 18.29 12.76 -3.49
N GLU A 302 17.44 13.38 -2.66
CA GLU A 302 17.67 13.49 -1.22
C GLU A 302 17.70 12.13 -0.52
N CYS A 303 16.96 11.14 -1.02
CA CYS A 303 17.03 9.78 -0.49
C CYS A 303 18.42 9.14 -0.68
N MET A 304 19.16 9.53 -1.71
CA MET A 304 20.52 9.03 -1.97
C MET A 304 21.57 9.59 -1.00
N PHE A 305 21.30 10.71 -0.31
CA PHE A 305 22.24 11.32 0.62
C PHE A 305 22.07 10.77 2.05
N PRO A 306 23.09 10.13 2.65
CA PRO A 306 22.97 9.51 3.97
C PRO A 306 22.68 10.47 5.13
N LYS A 307 22.98 11.76 4.96
CA LYS A 307 22.77 12.83 5.96
C LYS A 307 21.60 13.75 5.62
N ALA A 308 20.82 13.43 4.59
CA ALA A 308 19.61 14.19 4.28
C ALA A 308 18.59 14.05 5.41
N THR A 309 17.84 15.11 5.63
CA THR A 309 16.76 15.20 6.63
C THR A 309 15.53 15.78 5.95
N ASP A 310 14.34 15.59 6.52
CA ASP A 310 13.12 16.20 5.98
C ASP A 310 13.25 17.73 5.87
N THR A 311 14.08 18.35 6.73
CA THR A 311 14.40 19.78 6.65
C THR A 311 15.27 20.12 5.43
N SER A 312 16.29 19.31 5.10
CA SER A 312 17.11 19.55 3.90
C SER A 312 16.29 19.38 2.62
N PHE A 313 15.41 18.37 2.59
CA PHE A 313 14.45 18.17 1.52
C PHE A 313 13.53 19.38 1.35
N LYS A 314 12.94 19.88 2.46
CA LYS A 314 12.13 21.11 2.46
C LYS A 314 12.84 22.29 1.82
N ASN A 315 14.08 22.53 2.26
CA ASN A 315 14.84 23.69 1.83
C ASN A 315 15.13 23.63 0.32
N LYS A 316 15.49 22.46 -0.20
CA LYS A 316 15.66 22.25 -1.65
C LYS A 316 14.38 22.51 -2.44
N LEU A 317 13.23 22.00 -1.96
CA LEU A 317 11.93 22.28 -2.61
C LEU A 317 11.65 23.78 -2.68
N TYR A 318 11.90 24.49 -1.58
CA TYR A 318 11.69 25.93 -1.50
C TYR A 318 12.63 26.70 -2.43
N ASP A 319 13.92 26.40 -2.41
CA ASP A 319 14.92 27.07 -3.25
C ASP A 319 14.64 26.85 -4.74
N GLN A 320 14.13 25.68 -5.10
CA GLN A 320 13.84 25.33 -6.48
C GLN A 320 12.50 25.89 -6.99
N HIS A 321 11.44 25.89 -6.18
CA HIS A 321 10.08 26.16 -6.67
C HIS A 321 9.42 27.41 -6.10
N LEU A 322 9.78 27.86 -4.89
CA LEU A 322 9.08 28.97 -4.27
C LEU A 322 9.32 30.27 -5.07
N GLY A 323 8.23 30.89 -5.54
CA GLY A 323 8.28 32.10 -6.36
C GLY A 323 8.70 31.88 -7.82
N LYS A 324 9.01 30.63 -8.21
CA LYS A 324 9.34 30.21 -9.58
C LYS A 324 8.23 29.39 -10.21
N SER A 325 7.55 28.55 -9.42
CA SER A 325 6.45 27.69 -9.85
C SER A 325 5.15 28.15 -9.22
N ASN A 326 4.19 28.61 -10.02
CA ASN A 326 2.92 29.19 -9.53
C ASN A 326 2.08 28.21 -8.70
N ASN A 327 2.14 26.91 -9.03
CA ASN A 327 1.42 25.85 -8.31
C ASN A 327 2.05 25.50 -6.96
N PHE A 328 3.26 25.99 -6.64
CA PHE A 328 3.94 25.74 -5.36
C PHE A 328 3.79 26.94 -4.42
N GLN A 329 3.16 26.74 -3.26
CA GLN A 329 2.83 27.81 -2.32
C GLN A 329 3.31 27.51 -0.90
N LYS A 330 3.42 28.57 -0.10
CA LYS A 330 3.59 28.43 1.36
C LYS A 330 2.25 28.04 1.99
N PRO A 331 2.27 27.13 2.98
CA PRO A 331 1.06 26.71 3.66
C PRO A 331 0.45 27.85 4.46
N LYS A 332 -0.88 27.92 4.46
CA LYS A 332 -1.60 28.91 5.24
C LYS A 332 -1.64 28.45 6.70
N PRO A 333 -1.08 29.23 7.66
CA PRO A 333 -1.09 28.84 9.05
C PRO A 333 -2.54 28.82 9.58
N ALA A 334 -3.00 27.64 9.98
CA ALA A 334 -4.33 27.46 10.58
C ALA A 334 -4.17 26.95 12.02
N LYS A 335 -4.76 27.67 12.98
CA LYS A 335 -4.76 27.26 14.40
C LYS A 335 -5.42 25.89 14.54
N GLY A 336 -4.71 24.94 15.16
CA GLY A 336 -5.23 23.60 15.46
C GLY A 336 -5.09 22.56 14.34
N LYS A 337 -4.49 22.89 13.19
CA LYS A 337 -4.09 21.90 12.18
C LYS A 337 -2.65 21.44 12.39
N ALA A 338 -2.34 20.22 11.97
CA ALA A 338 -0.97 19.71 11.99
C ALA A 338 -0.06 20.55 11.08
N GLU A 339 1.23 20.51 11.38
CA GLU A 339 2.26 21.26 10.66
C GLU A 339 2.27 20.86 9.18
N ALA A 340 2.12 21.84 8.29
CA ALA A 340 2.29 21.66 6.85
C ALA A 340 3.56 22.39 6.41
N HIS A 341 4.25 21.84 5.42
CA HIS A 341 5.54 22.31 4.97
C HIS A 341 5.47 23.00 3.62
N PHE A 342 4.58 22.58 2.71
CA PHE A 342 4.29 23.28 1.45
C PHE A 342 2.84 23.02 1.04
N SER A 343 2.34 23.80 0.08
CA SER A 343 1.01 23.57 -0.49
C SER A 343 1.08 23.53 -2.00
N LEU A 344 0.27 22.65 -2.60
CA LEU A 344 0.10 22.60 -4.05
C LEU A 344 -1.29 23.06 -4.45
N VAL A 345 -1.36 23.77 -5.57
CA VAL A 345 -2.60 24.14 -6.23
C VAL A 345 -2.96 23.06 -7.24
N HIS A 346 -3.85 22.16 -6.84
CA HIS A 346 -4.47 21.14 -7.68
C HIS A 346 -5.74 21.68 -8.33
N TYR A 347 -6.24 21.01 -9.37
CA TYR A 347 -7.53 21.35 -9.99
C TYR A 347 -8.71 21.34 -8.99
N ALA A 348 -8.67 20.44 -8.01
CA ALA A 348 -9.70 20.30 -6.98
C ALA A 348 -9.54 21.31 -5.82
N GLY A 349 -8.46 22.10 -5.81
CA GLY A 349 -8.17 23.11 -4.78
C GLY A 349 -6.77 23.01 -4.20
N THR A 350 -6.45 23.91 -3.26
CA THR A 350 -5.15 23.93 -2.59
C THR A 350 -5.07 22.86 -1.49
N VAL A 351 -4.01 22.05 -1.53
CA VAL A 351 -3.75 21.00 -0.53
C VAL A 351 -2.45 21.29 0.21
N ASP A 352 -2.50 21.28 1.53
CA ASP A 352 -1.35 21.50 2.42
C ASP A 352 -0.69 20.16 2.77
N TYR A 353 0.60 19.99 2.43
CA TYR A 353 1.35 18.75 2.61
C TYR A 353 2.33 18.79 3.78
N ASN A 354 2.41 17.69 4.53
CA ASN A 354 3.41 17.45 5.56
C ASN A 354 4.47 16.46 5.06
N ILE A 355 5.74 16.88 5.07
CA ILE A 355 6.89 16.10 4.54
C ILE A 355 7.59 15.22 5.59
N THR A 356 7.12 15.22 6.83
CA THR A 356 7.75 14.46 7.91
C THR A 356 7.73 12.97 7.58
N GLY A 357 8.91 12.34 7.65
CA GLY A 357 9.13 10.94 7.32
C GLY A 357 9.15 10.63 5.83
N TRP A 358 9.06 11.60 4.90
CA TRP A 358 9.04 11.32 3.46
C TRP A 358 10.31 10.64 2.99
N LEU A 359 11.49 11.07 3.47
CA LEU A 359 12.75 10.44 3.11
C LEU A 359 12.84 9.00 3.60
N GLU A 360 12.35 8.71 4.80
CA GLU A 360 12.33 7.34 5.32
C GLU A 360 11.32 6.47 4.57
N LYS A 361 10.12 6.99 4.34
CA LYS A 361 9.04 6.34 3.59
C LYS A 361 9.47 6.01 2.16
N ASN A 362 10.15 6.93 1.48
CA ASN A 362 10.56 6.77 0.08
C ASN A 362 11.83 5.92 -0.08
N LYS A 363 12.67 5.83 0.96
CA LYS A 363 13.81 4.90 0.96
C LYS A 363 13.39 3.44 1.01
N ASP A 364 12.14 3.16 1.42
CA ASP A 364 11.57 1.84 1.68
C ASP A 364 12.64 0.82 2.12
N PRO A 365 13.38 1.09 3.22
CA PRO A 365 14.54 0.28 3.57
C PRO A 365 14.09 -1.11 3.99
N LEU A 366 14.01 -2.00 3.00
CA LEU A 366 13.69 -3.39 3.18
C LEU A 366 14.85 -4.08 3.91
N ASN A 367 14.52 -4.89 4.91
CA ASN A 367 15.51 -5.71 5.57
C ASN A 367 15.89 -6.88 4.65
N GLU A 368 16.93 -6.69 3.84
CA GLU A 368 17.44 -7.69 2.89
C GLU A 368 17.75 -9.05 3.57
N THR A 369 18.14 -9.03 4.85
CA THR A 369 18.40 -10.28 5.58
C THR A 369 17.12 -11.07 5.81
N VAL A 370 16.01 -10.38 6.13
CA VAL A 370 14.70 -11.00 6.29
C VAL A 370 14.14 -11.47 4.95
N ILE A 371 14.31 -10.68 3.87
CA ILE A 371 13.96 -11.11 2.51
C ILE A 371 14.71 -12.39 2.12
N GLY A 372 16.00 -12.48 2.44
CA GLY A 372 16.79 -13.68 2.20
C GLY A 372 16.29 -14.91 2.95
N LEU A 373 15.60 -14.74 4.08
CA LEU A 373 14.89 -15.84 4.76
C LEU A 373 13.60 -16.22 4.02
N TYR A 374 12.82 -15.23 3.56
CA TYR A 374 11.58 -15.47 2.81
C TYR A 374 11.83 -16.20 1.49
N GLN A 375 12.88 -15.83 0.76
CA GLN A 375 13.33 -16.52 -0.45
C GLN A 375 13.66 -18.00 -0.24
N LYS A 376 14.04 -18.38 1.00
CA LYS A 376 14.38 -19.75 1.39
C LYS A 376 13.30 -20.43 2.22
N SER A 377 12.12 -19.83 2.31
CA SER A 377 11.00 -20.38 3.05
C SER A 377 10.59 -21.76 2.51
N SER A 378 10.15 -22.63 3.40
CA SER A 378 9.50 -23.89 3.04
C SER A 378 8.10 -23.72 2.44
N VAL A 379 7.47 -22.55 2.63
CA VAL A 379 6.21 -22.16 1.99
C VAL A 379 6.52 -21.65 0.58
N LYS A 380 6.28 -22.49 -0.43
CA LYS A 380 6.59 -22.20 -1.85
C LYS A 380 6.04 -20.85 -2.32
N THR A 381 4.80 -20.53 -1.95
CA THR A 381 4.16 -19.26 -2.31
C THR A 381 4.95 -18.07 -1.77
N LEU A 382 5.42 -18.13 -0.51
CA LEU A 382 6.23 -17.06 0.07
C LEU A 382 7.58 -16.93 -0.64
N ALA A 383 8.26 -18.05 -0.93
CA ALA A 383 9.52 -18.00 -1.65
C ALA A 383 9.35 -17.39 -3.06
N LEU A 384 8.27 -17.75 -3.76
CA LEU A 384 7.93 -17.20 -5.08
C LEU A 384 7.61 -15.71 -5.05
N LEU A 385 7.01 -15.22 -3.97
CA LEU A 385 6.68 -13.81 -3.76
C LEU A 385 7.92 -12.91 -3.64
N PHE A 386 9.04 -13.47 -3.21
CA PHE A 386 10.29 -12.75 -2.99
C PHE A 386 11.41 -13.19 -3.95
N ALA A 387 11.07 -13.93 -5.00
CA ALA A 387 12.04 -14.46 -5.96
C ALA A 387 12.60 -13.41 -6.94
N SER A 388 11.92 -12.28 -7.09
CA SER A 388 12.23 -11.19 -8.03
C SER A 388 12.81 -9.96 -7.33
#